data_AF-E7NDE5-F1
#
_entry.id   AF-E7NDE5-F1
#
_cell.length_a   1.000
_cell.length_b   1.000
_cell.length_c   1.000
_cell.angle_alpha   90.00
_cell.angle_beta   90.00
_cell.angle_gamma   90.00
#
_symmetry.space_group_name_H-M   'P 1'
#
loop_
_entity.id
_entity.type
_entity.pdbx_description
1 polymer ?
#
loop_
_entity_poly.entity_id
_entity_poly.type
_entity_poly.pdbx_seq_one_letter_code
_entity_poly.pdbx_strand_id
1 'polypeptide(L)'
;GALLAAKAAPTETGVATRPAPLAGEVIPADVLWACTTCGACVDQCPVDIEHVDHVVDVRRQQVLMESAFPKELGGMFRKMESKGNPWGLPARKRMDWAKNLDFEVPVIGDDVESAADVDYLFWVGCAGAYEDRAKKTTRAVAELLHTAGVSFAVLGDAETCTGDPARRAGNEILYQMLAAQNVETLGEVGAQRIVVTCAHCFNTISREYPQIGGRYEVVHYTQLLNRLVREGRLRPLPPQA
;
A
#
# COMPACT_ATOMS: atom_id res chain seq x y z
N GLY A 1 31.92 -29.07 10.28
CA GLY A 1 31.16 -30.15 9.62
C GLY A 1 30.64 -29.67 8.29
N ALA A 2 31.14 -30.26 7.20
CA ALA A 2 30.60 -30.46 5.85
C ALA A 2 29.64 -29.48 5.11
N LEU A 3 29.26 -28.30 5.62
CA LEU A 3 28.30 -27.40 4.92
C LEU A 3 28.89 -26.10 4.37
N LEU A 4 30.18 -25.84 4.55
CA LEU A 4 30.91 -24.69 3.99
C LEU A 4 31.58 -24.98 2.63
N ALA A 5 31.30 -26.12 2.02
CA ALA A 5 31.84 -26.50 0.71
C ALA A 5 30.72 -26.47 -0.34
N ALA A 6 30.13 -25.31 -0.58
CA ALA A 6 29.38 -25.08 -1.79
C ALA A 6 30.37 -25.12 -2.97
N LYS A 7 30.58 -26.31 -3.53
CA LYS A 7 31.28 -26.49 -4.80
C LYS A 7 30.39 -25.92 -5.91
N ALA A 8 30.54 -24.63 -6.18
CA ALA A 8 30.04 -24.04 -7.41
C ALA A 8 30.71 -24.75 -8.60
N ALA A 9 29.92 -25.15 -9.59
CA ALA A 9 30.41 -25.80 -10.80
C ALA A 9 31.37 -24.86 -11.55
N PRO A 10 32.58 -25.31 -11.93
CA PRO A 10 33.55 -24.47 -12.60
C PRO A 10 33.17 -24.30 -14.08
N THR A 11 33.08 -23.06 -14.55
CA THR A 11 33.18 -22.72 -15.97
C THR A 11 34.65 -22.70 -16.40
N GLU A 12 34.93 -22.61 -17.71
CA GLU A 12 36.30 -22.58 -18.28
C GLU A 12 37.18 -21.45 -17.71
N THR A 13 36.59 -20.42 -17.08
CA THR A 13 37.29 -19.27 -16.48
C THR A 13 37.46 -19.36 -14.95
N GLY A 14 37.06 -20.46 -14.31
CA GLY A 14 37.17 -20.67 -12.86
C GLY A 14 36.04 -20.06 -12.02
N VAL A 15 36.04 -20.35 -10.72
CA VAL A 15 35.11 -19.78 -9.72
C VAL A 15 35.55 -18.35 -9.40
N ALA A 16 34.62 -17.40 -9.37
CA ALA A 16 34.89 -16.02 -8.99
C ALA A 16 35.67 -15.97 -7.66
N THR A 17 36.87 -15.39 -7.68
CA THR A 17 37.80 -15.35 -6.54
C THR A 17 37.50 -14.23 -5.55
N ARG A 18 36.51 -13.38 -5.86
CA ARG A 18 36.00 -12.30 -5.01
C ARG A 18 34.47 -12.33 -5.07
N PRO A 19 33.77 -12.04 -3.95
CA PRO A 19 32.32 -11.89 -4.00
C PRO A 19 31.97 -10.68 -4.87
N ALA A 20 31.23 -10.92 -5.96
CA ALA A 20 30.71 -9.88 -6.83
C ALA A 20 29.43 -9.27 -6.22
N PRO A 21 29.22 -7.94 -6.31
CA PRO A 21 27.94 -7.31 -6.00
C PRO A 21 26.79 -7.99 -6.75
N LEU A 22 25.73 -8.32 -6.03
CA LEU A 22 24.57 -8.98 -6.65
C LEU A 22 23.88 -8.06 -7.66
N ALA A 23 23.70 -6.78 -7.34
CA ALA A 23 23.17 -5.79 -8.26
C ALA A 23 24.30 -5.22 -9.14
N GLY A 24 24.01 -5.04 -10.43
CA GLY A 24 24.95 -4.47 -11.40
C GLY A 24 25.86 -5.50 -12.06
N GLU A 25 26.58 -6.31 -11.27
CA GLU A 25 27.51 -7.31 -11.81
C GLU A 25 26.84 -8.67 -12.09
N VAL A 26 26.07 -9.21 -11.13
CA VAL A 26 25.41 -10.52 -11.30
C VAL A 26 24.00 -10.35 -11.88
N ILE A 27 23.23 -9.40 -11.35
CA ILE A 27 21.86 -9.08 -11.76
C ILE A 27 21.89 -7.70 -12.43
N PRO A 28 21.63 -7.62 -13.74
CA PRO A 28 21.49 -6.35 -14.43
C PRO A 28 20.45 -5.44 -13.74
N ALA A 29 20.75 -4.14 -13.64
CA ALA A 29 19.89 -3.22 -12.92
C ALA A 29 18.48 -3.13 -13.52
N ASP A 30 18.35 -3.15 -14.85
CA ASP A 30 17.06 -3.17 -15.55
C ASP A 30 16.21 -4.40 -15.17
N VAL A 31 16.83 -5.58 -15.05
CA VAL A 31 16.16 -6.80 -14.58
C VAL A 31 15.70 -6.65 -13.13
N LEU A 32 16.56 -6.14 -12.25
CA LEU A 32 16.22 -5.90 -10.84
C LEU A 32 15.00 -4.97 -10.72
N TRP A 33 14.96 -3.89 -11.50
CA TRP A 33 13.92 -2.86 -11.43
C TRP A 33 12.67 -3.19 -12.27
N ALA A 34 12.74 -4.15 -13.18
CA ALA A 34 11.58 -4.65 -13.95
C ALA A 34 10.59 -5.47 -13.10
N CYS A 35 11.02 -6.05 -11.98
CA CYS A 35 10.13 -6.81 -11.09
C CYS A 35 9.01 -5.91 -10.54
N THR A 36 7.76 -6.24 -10.85
CA THR A 36 6.59 -5.51 -10.33
C THR A 36 6.20 -5.93 -8.91
N THR A 37 6.90 -6.91 -8.34
CA THR A 37 6.59 -7.51 -7.02
C THR A 37 5.19 -8.13 -6.93
N CYS A 38 4.57 -8.48 -8.07
CA CYS A 38 3.23 -9.05 -8.12
C CYS A 38 3.15 -10.53 -7.69
N GLY A 39 4.28 -11.24 -7.60
CA GLY A 39 4.30 -12.65 -7.20
C GLY A 39 3.84 -13.66 -8.26
N ALA A 40 3.42 -13.22 -9.46
CA ALA A 40 2.95 -14.12 -10.51
C ALA A 40 4.00 -15.17 -10.92
N CYS A 41 5.29 -14.82 -10.89
CA CYS A 41 6.37 -15.77 -11.15
C CYS A 41 6.53 -16.85 -10.06
N VAL A 42 6.19 -16.52 -8.80
CA VAL A 42 6.24 -17.46 -7.68
C VAL A 42 5.04 -18.40 -7.75
N ASP A 43 3.85 -17.86 -7.98
CA ASP A 43 2.60 -18.62 -8.09
C ASP A 43 2.62 -19.66 -9.23
N GLN A 44 3.26 -19.32 -10.35
CA GLN A 44 3.37 -20.21 -11.51
C GLN A 44 4.57 -21.18 -11.43
N CYS A 45 5.39 -21.11 -10.38
CA CYS A 45 6.61 -21.90 -10.30
C CYS A 45 6.28 -23.36 -9.93
N PRO A 46 6.65 -24.36 -10.75
CA PRO A 46 6.36 -25.76 -10.45
C PRO A 46 7.20 -26.36 -9.29
N VAL A 47 8.16 -25.58 -8.77
CA VAL A 47 9.11 -25.99 -7.73
C VAL A 47 9.22 -24.95 -6.61
N ASP A 48 8.22 -24.07 -6.49
CA ASP A 48 8.04 -23.14 -5.36
C ASP A 48 9.25 -22.21 -5.10
N ILE A 49 9.82 -21.59 -6.15
CA ILE A 49 10.93 -20.63 -6.00
C ILE A 49 10.41 -19.25 -5.55
N GLU A 50 10.66 -18.91 -4.29
CA GLU A 50 10.27 -17.65 -3.64
C GLU A 50 11.37 -16.57 -3.74
N HIS A 51 11.61 -16.03 -4.93
CA HIS A 51 12.71 -15.07 -5.17
C HIS A 51 12.31 -13.59 -5.03
N VAL A 52 11.01 -13.27 -4.89
CA VAL A 52 10.52 -11.88 -4.83
C VAL A 52 11.04 -11.17 -3.58
N ASP A 53 11.08 -11.84 -2.44
CA ASP A 53 11.58 -11.24 -1.20
C ASP A 53 13.08 -10.90 -1.30
N HIS A 54 13.88 -11.79 -1.90
CA HIS A 54 15.28 -11.52 -2.18
C HIS A 54 15.47 -10.35 -3.16
N VAL A 55 14.61 -10.21 -4.18
CA VAL A 55 14.63 -9.04 -5.07
C VAL A 55 14.37 -7.75 -4.28
N VAL A 56 13.39 -7.75 -3.37
CA VAL A 56 13.08 -6.60 -2.52
C VAL A 56 14.24 -6.31 -1.56
N ASP A 57 14.91 -7.32 -1.01
CA ASP A 57 16.09 -7.16 -0.16
C ASP A 57 17.26 -6.51 -0.90
N VAL A 58 17.52 -6.95 -2.14
CA VAL A 58 18.53 -6.31 -3.00
C VAL A 58 18.14 -4.87 -3.30
N ARG A 59 16.88 -4.58 -3.64
CA ARG A 59 16.41 -3.19 -3.80
C ARG A 59 16.62 -2.37 -2.53
N ARG A 60 16.35 -2.94 -1.35
CA ARG A 60 16.55 -2.27 -0.07
C ARG A 60 18.01 -1.90 0.15
N GLN A 61 18.93 -2.81 -0.14
CA GLN A 61 20.36 -2.55 -0.09
C GLN A 61 20.77 -1.44 -1.07
N GLN A 62 20.32 -1.54 -2.32
CA GLN A 62 20.57 -0.54 -3.37
C GLN A 62 20.07 0.86 -2.97
N VAL A 63 18.87 0.95 -2.41
CA VAL A 63 18.27 2.24 -2.02
C VAL A 63 18.91 2.83 -0.77
N LEU A 64 19.12 2.04 0.28
CA LEU A 64 19.54 2.56 1.57
C LEU A 64 21.06 2.72 1.70
N MET A 65 21.85 1.85 1.07
CA MET A 65 23.31 1.83 1.23
C MET A 65 24.03 2.48 0.05
N GLU A 66 23.58 2.21 -1.17
CA GLU A 66 24.26 2.67 -2.39
C GLU A 66 23.62 3.91 -3.01
N SER A 67 22.41 4.28 -2.59
CA SER A 67 21.59 5.31 -3.25
C SER A 67 21.45 5.07 -4.77
N ALA A 68 21.40 3.80 -5.17
CA ALA A 68 21.34 3.34 -6.54
C ALA A 68 19.91 2.89 -6.90
N PHE A 69 19.14 3.77 -7.55
CA PHE A 69 17.76 3.47 -7.95
C PHE A 69 17.33 4.33 -9.16
N PRO A 70 16.28 3.92 -9.91
CA PRO A 70 15.70 4.72 -10.98
C PRO A 70 15.41 6.16 -10.56
N LYS A 71 15.80 7.13 -11.39
CA LYS A 71 15.73 8.57 -11.06
C LYS A 71 14.31 9.02 -10.71
N GLU A 72 13.32 8.38 -11.31
CA GLU A 72 11.88 8.60 -11.11
C GLU A 72 11.47 8.38 -9.65
N LEU A 73 12.08 7.39 -8.97
CA LEU A 73 11.79 7.08 -7.57
C LEU A 73 12.29 8.17 -6.62
N GLY A 74 13.41 8.82 -6.94
CA GLY A 74 13.96 9.89 -6.09
C GLY A 74 13.00 11.08 -5.95
N GLY A 75 12.29 11.43 -7.02
CA GLY A 75 11.24 12.45 -6.98
C GLY A 75 10.04 12.02 -6.14
N MET A 76 9.63 10.75 -6.25
CA MET A 76 8.55 10.17 -5.46
C MET A 76 8.88 10.15 -3.97
N PHE A 77 10.08 9.70 -3.58
CA PHE A 77 10.52 9.64 -2.18
C PHE A 77 10.48 11.00 -1.51
N ARG A 78 11.04 12.04 -2.15
CA ARG A 78 11.00 13.41 -1.60
C ARG A 78 9.59 13.94 -1.41
N LYS A 79 8.66 13.61 -2.32
CA LYS A 79 7.25 14.01 -2.21
C LYS A 79 6.56 13.27 -1.06
N MET A 80 6.82 11.97 -0.91
CA MET A 80 6.29 11.17 0.19
C MET A 80 6.83 11.66 1.54
N GLU A 81 8.12 11.97 1.64
CA GLU A 81 8.74 12.50 2.85
C GLU A 81 8.18 13.89 3.24
N SER A 82 8.06 14.81 2.27
CA SER A 82 7.68 16.20 2.56
C SER A 82 6.17 16.47 2.58
N LYS A 83 5.36 15.63 1.91
CA LYS A 83 3.91 15.82 1.74
C LYS A 83 3.07 14.60 2.12
N GLY A 84 3.70 13.49 2.51
CA GLY A 84 2.99 12.26 2.87
C GLY A 84 2.32 11.55 1.69
N ASN A 85 2.60 11.92 0.43
CA ASN A 85 2.02 11.27 -0.75
C ASN A 85 2.92 11.35 -2.00
N PRO A 86 2.83 10.38 -2.92
CA PRO A 86 3.72 10.33 -4.09
C PRO A 86 3.44 11.40 -5.15
N TRP A 87 2.29 12.09 -5.09
CA TRP A 87 1.96 13.20 -5.99
C TRP A 87 2.54 14.54 -5.53
N GLY A 88 2.93 14.66 -4.26
CA GLY A 88 3.44 15.92 -3.68
C GLY A 88 2.34 16.97 -3.49
N LEU A 89 1.08 16.55 -3.42
CA LEU A 89 -0.07 17.44 -3.27
C LEU A 89 -0.31 17.78 -1.78
N PRO A 90 -0.87 18.97 -1.47
CA PRO A 90 -1.17 19.35 -0.08
C PRO A 90 -2.22 18.46 0.58
N ALA A 91 -2.12 18.27 1.91
CA ALA A 91 -3.10 17.55 2.72
C ALA A 91 -4.52 18.11 2.57
N ARG A 92 -4.70 19.43 2.64
CA ARG A 92 -5.99 20.14 2.45
C ARG A 92 -6.78 19.84 1.18
N LYS A 93 -6.17 19.19 0.19
CA LYS A 93 -6.85 18.77 -1.06
C LYS A 93 -7.40 17.35 -0.97
N ARG A 94 -7.17 16.63 0.13
CA ARG A 94 -7.56 15.23 0.27
C ARG A 94 -9.06 15.03 0.25
N MET A 95 -9.83 16.02 0.69
CA MET A 95 -11.29 15.97 0.64
C MET A 95 -11.89 16.45 -0.69
N ASP A 96 -11.06 16.78 -1.71
CA ASP A 96 -11.56 17.22 -3.01
C ASP A 96 -12.43 16.16 -3.71
N TRP A 97 -12.21 14.87 -3.43
CA TRP A 97 -13.01 13.79 -4.00
C TRP A 97 -14.46 13.78 -3.48
N ALA A 98 -14.72 14.31 -2.29
CA ALA A 98 -16.03 14.29 -1.64
C ALA A 98 -16.93 15.47 -2.06
N LYS A 99 -16.38 16.46 -2.77
CA LYS A 99 -17.14 17.64 -3.24
C LYS A 99 -18.29 17.24 -4.18
N ASN A 100 -19.46 17.86 -4.04
CA ASN A 100 -20.64 17.55 -4.87
C ASN A 100 -21.10 16.08 -4.76
N LEU A 101 -20.98 15.47 -3.58
CA LEU A 101 -21.78 14.29 -3.24
C LEU A 101 -23.14 14.76 -2.72
N ASP A 102 -24.17 13.93 -2.88
CA ASP A 102 -25.53 14.24 -2.39
C ASP A 102 -25.68 14.07 -0.86
N PHE A 103 -24.57 13.76 -0.17
CA PHE A 103 -24.49 13.55 1.27
C PHE A 103 -23.14 14.04 1.79
N GLU A 104 -23.07 14.33 3.08
CA GLU A 104 -21.83 14.73 3.76
C GLU A 104 -21.00 13.52 4.14
N VAL A 105 -19.68 13.62 3.96
CA VAL A 105 -18.72 12.58 4.36
C VAL A 105 -18.12 12.99 5.70
N PRO A 106 -18.46 12.32 6.82
CA PRO A 106 -17.99 12.72 8.14
C PRO A 106 -16.47 12.58 8.26
N VAL A 107 -15.82 13.56 8.87
CA VAL A 107 -14.39 13.56 9.18
C VAL A 107 -14.18 13.34 10.68
N ILE A 108 -13.32 12.39 11.03
CA ILE A 108 -12.99 12.12 12.43
C ILE A 108 -12.16 13.28 12.98
N GLY A 109 -12.54 13.77 14.17
CA GLY A 109 -12.00 14.97 14.82
C GLY A 109 -12.80 16.24 14.54
N ASP A 110 -13.49 16.31 13.40
CA ASP A 110 -14.32 17.47 13.02
C ASP A 110 -15.81 17.20 13.25
N ASP A 111 -16.33 16.10 12.67
CA ASP A 111 -17.75 15.74 12.68
C ASP A 111 -18.06 14.56 13.62
N VAL A 112 -17.07 13.69 13.85
CA VAL A 112 -17.17 12.49 14.69
C VAL A 112 -15.99 12.45 15.65
N GLU A 113 -16.21 12.19 16.94
CA GLU A 113 -15.14 12.20 17.94
C GLU A 113 -14.18 11.00 17.77
N SER A 114 -14.72 9.80 17.53
CA SER A 114 -13.92 8.58 17.40
C SER A 114 -14.32 7.71 16.20
N ALA A 115 -13.34 7.00 15.65
CA ALA A 115 -13.61 5.92 14.69
C ALA A 115 -14.41 4.76 15.31
N ALA A 116 -14.48 4.68 16.65
CA ALA A 116 -15.31 3.71 17.36
C ALA A 116 -16.82 4.00 17.25
N ASP A 117 -17.21 5.23 16.89
CA ASP A 117 -18.61 5.66 16.78
C ASP A 117 -19.24 5.34 15.40
N VAL A 118 -18.43 4.79 14.48
CA VAL A 118 -18.85 4.41 13.13
C VAL A 118 -18.58 2.93 12.85
N ASP A 119 -19.24 2.34 11.85
CA ASP A 119 -19.03 0.93 11.52
C ASP A 119 -17.64 0.70 10.93
N TYR A 120 -17.15 1.66 10.13
CA TYR A 120 -15.84 1.61 9.48
C TYR A 120 -15.19 2.99 9.40
N LEU A 121 -13.89 3.03 9.67
CA LEU A 121 -13.02 4.07 9.14
C LEU A 121 -12.80 3.78 7.65
N PHE A 122 -13.22 4.71 6.78
CA PHE A 122 -12.96 4.59 5.34
C PHE A 122 -11.60 5.20 5.02
N TRP A 123 -10.61 4.33 4.84
CA TRP A 123 -9.28 4.71 4.40
C TRP A 123 -9.28 5.00 2.90
N VAL A 124 -9.16 6.29 2.57
CA VAL A 124 -9.29 6.78 1.18
C VAL A 124 -8.05 6.41 0.36
N GLY A 125 -6.89 6.41 1.00
CA GLY A 125 -5.59 6.22 0.38
C GLY A 125 -5.15 7.42 -0.46
N CYS A 126 -3.87 7.42 -0.82
CA CYS A 126 -3.28 8.51 -1.60
C CYS A 126 -3.86 8.61 -3.03
N ALA A 127 -4.00 7.50 -3.76
CA ALA A 127 -4.59 7.51 -5.10
C ALA A 127 -6.06 7.95 -5.06
N GLY A 128 -6.85 7.38 -4.15
CA GLY A 128 -8.27 7.69 -4.00
C GLY A 128 -8.56 9.15 -3.66
N ALA A 129 -7.61 9.84 -3.03
CA ALA A 129 -7.70 11.26 -2.70
C ALA A 129 -7.22 12.18 -3.83
N TYR A 130 -6.22 11.78 -4.63
CA TYR A 130 -5.49 12.68 -5.51
C TYR A 130 -5.58 12.39 -7.01
N GLU A 131 -5.69 11.12 -7.42
CA GLU A 131 -5.70 10.72 -8.83
C GLU A 131 -7.14 10.66 -9.36
N ASP A 132 -7.42 11.37 -10.46
CA ASP A 132 -8.80 11.65 -10.89
C ASP A 132 -9.60 10.40 -11.28
N ARG A 133 -8.95 9.37 -11.82
CA ARG A 133 -9.64 8.09 -12.10
C ARG A 133 -9.96 7.35 -10.80
N ALA A 134 -9.02 7.30 -9.84
CA ALA A 134 -9.22 6.66 -8.55
C ALA A 134 -10.27 7.38 -7.69
N LYS A 135 -10.37 8.72 -7.76
CA LYS A 135 -11.44 9.49 -7.09
C LYS A 135 -12.82 9.01 -7.49
N LYS A 136 -13.05 8.64 -8.75
CA LYS A 136 -14.35 8.10 -9.21
C LYS A 136 -14.70 6.81 -8.47
N THR A 137 -13.73 5.93 -8.25
CA THR A 137 -13.93 4.70 -7.47
C THR A 137 -14.21 5.02 -6.00
N THR A 138 -13.44 5.93 -5.37
CA THR A 138 -13.68 6.35 -3.98
C THR A 138 -15.10 6.88 -3.79
N ARG A 139 -15.55 7.75 -4.70
CA ARG A 139 -16.91 8.33 -4.69
C ARG A 139 -17.98 7.25 -4.83
N ALA A 140 -17.87 6.38 -5.83
CA ALA A 140 -18.84 5.31 -6.04
C ALA A 140 -18.93 4.38 -4.82
N VAL A 141 -17.80 4.07 -4.17
CA VAL A 141 -17.81 3.28 -2.94
C VAL A 141 -18.48 4.04 -1.79
N ALA A 142 -18.17 5.32 -1.58
CA ALA A 142 -18.82 6.14 -0.56
C ALA A 142 -20.36 6.22 -0.78
N GLU A 143 -20.80 6.44 -2.03
CA GLU A 143 -22.21 6.45 -2.41
C GLU A 143 -22.90 5.12 -2.11
N LEU A 144 -22.24 3.99 -2.42
CA LEU A 144 -22.77 2.66 -2.13
C LEU A 144 -22.84 2.38 -0.62
N LEU A 145 -21.84 2.82 0.16
CA LEU A 145 -21.88 2.69 1.62
C LEU A 145 -23.01 3.53 2.22
N HIS A 146 -23.17 4.76 1.75
CA HIS A 146 -24.28 5.64 2.15
C HIS A 146 -25.64 5.02 1.79
N THR A 147 -25.81 4.56 0.55
CA THR A 147 -27.04 3.90 0.07
C THR A 147 -27.38 2.65 0.88
N ALA A 148 -26.37 1.89 1.30
CA ALA A 148 -26.53 0.71 2.14
C ALA A 148 -26.83 1.05 3.62
N GLY A 149 -26.76 2.32 4.02
CA GLY A 149 -26.88 2.77 5.41
C GLY A 149 -25.72 2.31 6.29
N VAL A 150 -24.52 2.14 5.74
CA VAL A 150 -23.30 1.83 6.51
C VAL A 150 -22.77 3.12 7.11
N SER A 151 -22.56 3.16 8.43
CA SER A 151 -21.95 4.31 9.09
C SER A 151 -20.45 4.32 8.83
N PHE A 152 -19.91 5.39 8.25
CA PHE A 152 -18.47 5.51 8.03
C PHE A 152 -17.98 6.95 8.20
N ALA A 153 -16.70 7.10 8.53
CA ALA A 153 -16.02 8.37 8.58
C ALA A 153 -14.60 8.25 7.98
N VAL A 154 -14.03 9.38 7.57
CA VAL A 154 -12.67 9.45 7.01
C VAL A 154 -11.74 10.26 7.91
N LEU A 155 -10.44 10.14 7.71
CA LEU A 155 -9.42 10.91 8.43
C LEU A 155 -9.16 12.30 7.82
N GLY A 156 -9.69 12.57 6.62
CA GLY A 156 -9.50 13.85 5.92
C GLY A 156 -8.02 14.18 5.71
N ASP A 157 -7.60 15.31 6.26
CA ASP A 157 -6.24 15.86 6.15
C ASP A 157 -5.22 15.12 7.03
N ALA A 158 -5.66 14.36 8.04
CA ALA A 158 -4.79 13.59 8.92
C ALA A 158 -4.24 12.31 8.27
N GLU A 159 -4.86 11.84 7.17
CA GLU A 159 -4.41 10.62 6.49
C GLU A 159 -3.19 10.86 5.59
N THR A 160 -2.18 10.00 5.69
CA THR A 160 -1.03 9.98 4.78
C THR A 160 -0.97 8.70 3.96
N CYS A 161 -0.03 8.61 3.00
CA CYS A 161 0.20 7.38 2.26
C CYS A 161 0.60 6.25 3.20
N THR A 162 0.15 5.02 2.92
CA THR A 162 0.46 3.85 3.76
C THR A 162 1.96 3.52 3.83
N GLY A 163 2.76 4.07 2.89
CA GLY A 163 4.18 3.78 2.73
C GLY A 163 4.48 2.67 1.72
N ASP A 164 3.46 2.04 1.13
CA ASP A 164 3.62 0.93 0.16
C ASP A 164 4.61 1.23 -0.97
N PRO A 165 4.51 2.35 -1.72
CA PRO A 165 5.43 2.61 -2.83
C PRO A 165 6.89 2.73 -2.38
N ALA A 166 7.11 3.32 -1.19
CA ALA A 166 8.44 3.41 -0.60
C ALA A 166 8.99 2.02 -0.28
N ARG A 167 8.17 1.18 0.35
CA ARG A 167 8.56 -0.18 0.75
C ARG A 167 8.84 -1.08 -0.45
N ARG A 168 7.96 -1.12 -1.44
CA ARG A 168 8.13 -1.92 -2.67
C ARG A 168 9.36 -1.49 -3.48
N ALA A 169 9.74 -0.21 -3.37
CA ALA A 169 10.94 0.33 -3.98
C ALA A 169 12.23 0.11 -3.16
N GLY A 170 12.14 -0.44 -1.94
CA GLY A 170 13.29 -0.70 -1.07
C GLY A 170 13.62 0.44 -0.09
N ASN A 171 12.85 1.52 -0.05
CA ASN A 171 13.02 2.59 0.93
C ASN A 171 12.33 2.24 2.25
N GLU A 172 12.91 1.30 3.00
CA GLU A 172 12.33 0.80 4.26
C GLU A 172 12.24 1.91 5.32
N ILE A 173 13.22 2.82 5.39
CA ILE A 173 13.20 3.92 6.39
C ILE A 173 11.98 4.81 6.17
N LEU A 174 11.73 5.25 4.93
CA LEU A 174 10.57 6.09 4.62
C LEU A 174 9.25 5.34 4.85
N TYR A 175 9.20 4.04 4.55
CA TYR A 175 8.05 3.21 4.90
C TYR A 175 7.80 3.21 6.41
N GLN A 176 8.82 2.91 7.22
CA GLN A 176 8.70 2.84 8.67
C GLN A 176 8.22 4.18 9.27
N MET A 177 8.74 5.31 8.76
CA MET A 177 8.28 6.64 9.19
C MET A 177 6.80 6.88 8.90
N LEU A 178 6.36 6.67 7.66
CA LEU A 178 4.95 6.88 7.27
C LEU A 178 4.01 5.89 7.96
N ALA A 179 4.43 4.64 8.08
CA ALA A 179 3.64 3.59 8.70
C ALA A 179 3.50 3.83 10.21
N ALA A 180 4.57 4.22 10.91
CA ALA A 180 4.52 4.56 12.32
C ALA A 180 3.59 5.75 12.59
N GLN A 181 3.70 6.81 11.79
CA GLN A 181 2.79 7.96 11.89
C GLN A 181 1.33 7.54 11.69
N ASN A 182 1.04 6.72 10.68
CA ASN A 182 -0.33 6.26 10.45
C ASN A 182 -0.84 5.37 11.58
N VAL A 183 0.00 4.50 12.16
CA VAL A 183 -0.39 3.65 13.30
C VAL A 183 -0.69 4.50 14.53
N GLU A 184 0.09 5.54 14.79
CA GLU A 184 -0.17 6.51 15.85
C GLU A 184 -1.52 7.21 15.63
N THR A 185 -1.73 7.83 14.46
CA THR A 185 -3.01 8.48 14.12
C THR A 185 -4.21 7.53 14.22
N LEU A 186 -4.08 6.30 13.70
CA LEU A 186 -5.15 5.30 13.78
C LEU A 186 -5.42 4.88 15.23
N GLY A 187 -4.41 4.87 16.09
CA GLY A 187 -4.55 4.63 17.53
C GLY A 187 -5.25 5.78 18.25
N GLU A 188 -4.87 7.02 17.96
CA GLU A 188 -5.47 8.23 18.53
C GLU A 188 -6.97 8.32 18.24
N VAL A 189 -7.38 8.00 17.00
CA VAL A 189 -8.80 8.03 16.63
C VAL A 189 -9.58 6.78 17.06
N GLY A 190 -8.92 5.78 17.66
CA GLY A 190 -9.56 4.54 18.10
C GLY A 190 -10.02 3.62 16.95
N ALA A 191 -9.33 3.63 15.82
CA ALA A 191 -9.70 2.82 14.66
C ALA A 191 -9.55 1.31 14.94
N GLN A 192 -10.61 0.55 14.67
CA GLN A 192 -10.60 -0.92 14.78
C GLN A 192 -10.95 -1.59 13.45
N ARG A 193 -12.03 -1.11 12.82
CA ARG A 193 -12.54 -1.62 11.53
C ARG A 193 -12.26 -0.61 10.44
N ILE A 194 -11.50 -1.03 9.43
CA ILE A 194 -11.04 -0.16 8.34
C ILE A 194 -11.51 -0.75 7.02
N VAL A 195 -12.21 0.05 6.21
CA VAL A 195 -12.50 -0.30 4.81
C VAL A 195 -11.54 0.45 3.89
N VAL A 196 -11.00 -0.25 2.88
CA VAL A 196 -10.07 0.29 1.88
C VAL A 196 -10.55 0.03 0.46
N THR A 197 -10.27 0.94 -0.47
CA THR A 197 -10.53 0.76 -1.92
C THR A 197 -9.35 0.17 -2.69
N CYS A 198 -8.16 0.22 -2.11
CA CYS A 198 -6.90 -0.11 -2.77
C CYS A 198 -6.30 -1.39 -2.20
N ALA A 199 -5.94 -2.33 -3.07
CA ALA A 199 -5.29 -3.59 -2.68
C ALA A 199 -3.91 -3.37 -2.01
N HIS A 200 -3.17 -2.32 -2.40
CA HIS A 200 -1.92 -1.95 -1.74
C HIS A 200 -2.16 -1.48 -0.30
N CYS A 201 -3.16 -0.62 -0.10
CA CYS A 201 -3.53 -0.16 1.25
C CYS A 201 -4.02 -1.33 2.11
N PHE A 202 -4.84 -2.22 1.52
CA PHE A 202 -5.26 -3.47 2.17
C PHE A 202 -4.07 -4.28 2.65
N ASN A 203 -3.13 -4.59 1.76
CA ASN A 203 -1.96 -5.40 2.10
C ASN A 203 -1.12 -4.74 3.19
N THR A 204 -0.85 -3.44 3.05
CA THR A 204 0.01 -2.70 3.98
C THR A 204 -0.61 -2.65 5.38
N ILE A 205 -1.86 -2.22 5.49
CA ILE A 205 -2.50 -2.04 6.81
C ILE A 205 -2.77 -3.40 7.47
N SER A 206 -3.20 -4.42 6.70
CA SER A 206 -3.57 -5.73 7.28
C SER A 206 -2.39 -6.65 7.58
N ARG A 207 -1.33 -6.63 6.76
CA ARG A 207 -0.21 -7.59 6.86
C ARG A 207 1.09 -6.96 7.32
N GLU A 208 1.28 -5.68 7.06
CA GLU A 208 2.57 -5.02 7.26
C GLU A 208 2.61 -4.12 8.50
N TYR A 209 1.54 -3.38 8.80
CA TYR A 209 1.42 -2.60 10.04
C TYR A 209 1.51 -3.44 11.32
N PRO A 210 1.13 -4.74 11.36
CA PRO A 210 1.36 -5.56 12.54
C PRO A 210 2.83 -5.67 12.97
N GLN A 211 3.78 -5.46 12.05
CA GLN A 211 5.22 -5.45 12.34
C GLN A 211 5.65 -4.25 13.19
N ILE A 212 4.84 -3.18 13.21
CA ILE A 212 5.06 -1.93 13.95
C ILE A 212 3.96 -1.66 14.98
N GLY A 213 3.19 -2.68 15.34
CA GLY A 213 2.16 -2.60 16.40
C GLY A 213 0.75 -2.23 15.94
N GLY A 214 0.54 -1.85 14.68
CA GLY A 214 -0.78 -1.55 14.14
C GLY A 214 -1.56 -2.81 13.75
N ARG A 215 -2.63 -3.14 14.47
CA ARG A 215 -3.48 -4.30 14.18
C ARG A 215 -4.94 -3.85 14.04
N TYR A 216 -5.51 -4.09 12.86
CA TYR A 216 -6.85 -3.64 12.50
C TYR A 216 -7.62 -4.74 11.77
N GLU A 217 -8.94 -4.75 11.90
CA GLU A 217 -9.81 -5.51 11.01
C GLU A 217 -9.94 -4.72 9.69
N VAL A 218 -9.16 -5.10 8.69
CA VAL A 218 -9.18 -4.45 7.38
C VAL A 218 -10.04 -5.25 6.41
N VAL A 219 -10.97 -4.57 5.74
CA VAL A 219 -11.84 -5.16 4.71
C VAL A 219 -11.64 -4.42 3.41
N HIS A 220 -11.42 -5.14 2.32
CA HIS A 220 -11.40 -4.53 1.00
C HIS A 220 -12.83 -4.22 0.55
N TYR A 221 -13.06 -3.08 -0.11
CA TYR A 221 -14.40 -2.64 -0.50
C TYR A 221 -15.19 -3.71 -1.27
N THR A 222 -14.54 -4.50 -2.14
CA THR A 222 -15.21 -5.60 -2.86
C THR A 222 -15.78 -6.66 -1.93
N GLN A 223 -15.09 -6.98 -0.83
CA GLN A 223 -15.55 -7.93 0.18
C GLN A 223 -16.75 -7.35 0.95
N LEU A 224 -16.68 -6.06 1.32
CA LEU A 224 -17.77 -5.37 2.00
C LEU A 224 -19.00 -5.24 1.11
N LEU A 225 -18.86 -4.78 -0.14
CA LEU A 225 -19.96 -4.66 -1.08
C LEU A 225 -20.63 -6.02 -1.36
N ASN A 226 -19.84 -7.10 -1.54
CA ASN A 226 -20.39 -8.44 -1.69
C ASN A 226 -21.19 -8.87 -0.45
N ARG A 227 -20.73 -8.54 0.76
CA ARG A 227 -21.48 -8.79 2.00
C ARG A 227 -22.80 -8.00 2.02
N LEU A 228 -22.77 -6.71 1.71
CA LEU A 228 -23.95 -5.83 1.69
C LEU A 228 -24.99 -6.28 0.66
N VAL A 229 -24.56 -6.83 -0.49
CA VAL A 229 -25.46 -7.43 -1.47
C VAL A 229 -26.12 -8.70 -0.93
N ARG A 230 -25.36 -9.59 -0.29
CA ARG A 230 -25.90 -10.82 0.33
C ARG A 230 -26.87 -10.53 1.48
N GLU A 231 -26.63 -9.44 2.22
CA GLU A 231 -27.51 -8.94 3.27
C GLU A 231 -28.75 -8.20 2.73
N GLY A 232 -28.85 -8.00 1.41
CA GLY A 232 -29.96 -7.31 0.77
C GLY A 232 -29.98 -5.79 0.98
N ARG A 233 -28.92 -5.22 1.57
CA ARG A 233 -28.70 -3.77 1.77
C ARG A 233 -28.33 -3.06 0.48
N LEU A 234 -27.69 -3.77 -0.45
CA LEU A 234 -27.47 -3.32 -1.83
C LEU A 234 -28.14 -4.29 -2.80
N ARG A 235 -28.80 -3.75 -3.82
CA ARG A 235 -29.44 -4.55 -4.87
C ARG A 235 -28.89 -4.12 -6.22
N PRO A 236 -27.99 -4.93 -6.84
CA PRO A 236 -27.51 -4.66 -8.18
C PRO A 236 -28.68 -4.63 -9.16
N LEU A 237 -28.78 -3.57 -9.94
CA LEU A 237 -29.70 -3.52 -11.07
C LEU A 237 -29.03 -4.17 -12.28
N PRO A 238 -29.80 -4.84 -13.15
CA PRO A 238 -29.27 -5.31 -14.42
C PRO A 238 -28.71 -4.12 -15.22
N PRO A 239 -27.63 -4.31 -16.00
CA PRO A 239 -27.11 -3.27 -16.88
C PRO A 239 -28.24 -2.74 -17.76
N GLN A 240 -28.39 -1.42 -17.84
CA GLN A 240 -29.26 -0.83 -18.84
C GLN A 240 -28.62 -1.06 -20.21
N ALA A 241 -29.38 -1.65 -21.13
CA ALA A 241 -28.95 -1.96 -22.49
C ALA A 241 -28.62 -0.70 -23.30
#